data_AF-A0A202DGE0-F1
#
_entry.id   AF-A0A202DGE0-F1
#
_cell.length_a   1.000
_cell.length_b   1.000
_cell.length_c   1.000
_cell.angle_alpha   90.00
_cell.angle_beta   90.00
_cell.angle_gamma   90.00
#
_symmetry.space_group_name_H-M   'P 1'
#
loop_
_entity.id
_entity.type
_entity.pdbx_description
1 polymer ?
#
loop_
_entity_poly.entity_id
_entity_poly.type
_entity_poly.pdbx_seq_one_letter_code
_entity_poly.pdbx_strand_id
1 'polypeptide(L)'
;MEISPAKPYLVIVGILAAASCILLLLGDSSKLEPNDFINSLPDDPGTYSTHNAHYCQSLDCRHIWISEAKHNPACEVCGGNTEFISPLEKQALPSDTIIERKQYTSADGIPLATTLVIAGRERTSIHRPQMCLIGQGFHITRQSTMQVDIDGREIPLTVTILDIATNDKRHTGYFAYWFISAKHETHLHWTRMLLTAKDNIFRGIMPCWAYVSVMSIRQKDGPELTKDRIAEIISTLYPLMKKNNP
;
A
#
# COMPACT_ATOMS: atom_id res chain seq x y z
N MET A 1 -7.58 22.91 53.69
CA MET A 1 -8.63 22.87 52.65
C MET A 1 -8.32 21.67 51.76
N GLU A 2 -8.83 20.50 52.10
CA GLU A 2 -8.61 19.28 51.32
C GLU A 2 -9.34 19.38 49.98
N ILE A 3 -8.59 19.42 48.89
CA ILE A 3 -9.16 19.38 47.55
C ILE A 3 -9.64 17.93 47.35
N SER A 4 -10.95 17.73 47.34
CA SER A 4 -11.54 16.41 47.09
C SER A 4 -10.96 15.81 45.80
N PRO A 5 -10.39 14.58 45.87
CA PRO A 5 -9.77 13.94 44.71
C PRO A 5 -10.78 13.62 43.60
N ALA A 6 -12.09 13.71 43.88
CA ALA A 6 -13.16 13.37 42.93
C ALA A 6 -13.43 14.45 41.87
N LYS A 7 -13.15 15.74 42.16
CA LYS A 7 -13.41 16.85 41.24
C LYS A 7 -12.72 16.71 39.87
N PRO A 8 -11.43 16.37 39.77
CA PRO A 8 -10.79 16.20 38.46
C PRO A 8 -11.39 15.03 37.66
N TYR A 9 -11.80 13.94 38.31
CA TYR A 9 -12.42 12.80 37.61
C TYR A 9 -13.79 13.15 37.04
N LEU A 10 -14.63 13.90 37.78
CA LEU A 10 -15.93 14.34 37.27
C LEU A 10 -15.81 15.28 36.07
N VAL A 11 -14.79 16.14 36.05
CA VAL A 11 -14.49 17.01 34.90
C VAL A 11 -14.08 16.17 33.69
N ILE A 12 -13.19 15.19 33.87
CA ILE A 12 -12.76 14.28 32.78
C ILE A 12 -13.95 13.49 32.23
N VAL A 13 -14.78 12.90 33.10
CA VAL A 13 -15.98 12.17 32.69
C VAL A 13 -16.95 13.08 31.95
N GLY A 14 -17.15 14.32 32.41
CA GLY A 14 -17.98 15.31 31.73
C GLY A 14 -17.47 15.66 30.33
N ILE A 15 -16.15 15.85 30.17
CA ILE A 15 -15.52 16.12 28.87
C ILE A 15 -15.67 14.92 27.94
N LEU A 16 -15.42 13.69 28.42
CA LEU A 16 -15.55 12.47 27.63
C LEU A 16 -16.99 12.20 27.20
N ALA A 17 -17.96 12.46 28.08
CA ALA A 17 -19.39 12.33 27.78
C ALA A 17 -19.83 13.37 26.74
N ALA A 18 -19.42 14.63 26.89
CA ALA A 18 -19.70 15.68 25.92
C ALA A 18 -19.07 15.37 24.56
N ALA A 19 -17.81 14.94 24.52
CA ALA A 19 -17.13 14.53 23.29
C ALA A 19 -17.83 13.33 22.63
N SER A 20 -18.26 12.34 23.42
CA SER A 20 -19.01 11.18 22.90
C SER A 20 -20.38 11.58 22.35
N CYS A 21 -21.11 12.46 23.04
CA CYS A 21 -22.37 13.00 22.52
C CYS A 21 -22.17 13.80 21.24
N ILE A 22 -21.12 14.62 21.15
CA ILE A 22 -20.78 15.36 19.92
C ILE A 22 -20.50 14.37 18.79
N LEU A 23 -19.69 13.33 19.03
CA LEU A 23 -19.39 12.31 18.02
C LEU A 23 -20.65 11.55 17.55
N LEU A 24 -21.56 11.23 18.47
CA LEU A 24 -22.83 10.57 18.15
C LEU A 24 -23.78 11.49 17.36
N LEU A 25 -23.82 12.78 17.69
CA LEU A 25 -24.65 13.77 16.99
C LEU A 25 -24.10 14.16 15.61
N LEU A 26 -22.78 14.09 15.41
CA LEU A 26 -22.15 14.34 14.12
C LEU A 26 -22.45 13.21 13.11
N GLY A 27 -22.76 12.00 13.59
CA GLY A 27 -23.03 10.82 12.77
C GLY A 27 -21.85 10.41 11.88
N ASP A 28 -21.80 9.15 11.42
CA ASP A 28 -20.86 8.76 10.36
C ASP A 28 -21.42 9.18 8.99
N SER A 29 -21.63 10.48 8.82
CA SER A 29 -22.10 11.12 7.60
C SER A 29 -20.95 11.46 6.64
N SER A 30 -19.73 11.02 6.97
CA SER A 30 -18.54 11.37 6.22
C SER A 30 -18.62 10.87 4.77
N LYS A 31 -18.51 11.80 3.83
CA LYS A 31 -18.48 11.48 2.41
C LYS A 31 -17.15 10.82 2.08
N LEU A 32 -17.19 9.62 1.50
CA LEU A 32 -15.99 8.98 0.96
C LEU A 32 -15.44 9.82 -0.20
N GLU A 33 -14.17 10.16 -0.11
CA GLU A 33 -13.43 10.82 -1.20
C GLU A 33 -13.26 9.84 -2.37
N PRO A 34 -13.45 10.26 -3.63
CA PRO A 34 -13.21 9.39 -4.78
C PRO A 34 -11.73 9.01 -4.90
N ASN A 35 -11.46 7.95 -5.66
CA ASN A 35 -10.11 7.47 -5.96
C ASN A 35 -9.53 8.05 -7.26
N ASP A 36 -10.11 9.13 -7.79
CA ASP A 36 -9.73 9.74 -9.07
C ASP A 36 -8.32 10.34 -9.07
N PHE A 37 -7.75 10.58 -7.89
CA PHE A 37 -6.40 11.09 -7.67
C PHE A 37 -5.27 10.14 -8.08
N ILE A 38 -5.56 8.86 -8.37
CA ILE A 38 -4.56 7.86 -8.74
C ILE A 38 -5.02 7.02 -9.93
N ASN A 39 -4.08 6.66 -10.80
CA ASN A 39 -4.25 5.72 -11.90
C ASN A 39 -3.90 4.30 -11.45
N SER A 40 -4.30 3.32 -12.26
CA SER A 40 -3.76 1.95 -12.21
C SER A 40 -2.25 1.94 -12.40
N LEU A 41 -1.61 0.84 -12.01
CA LEU A 41 -0.21 0.58 -12.33
C LEU A 41 -0.01 0.61 -13.85
N PRO A 42 1.00 1.34 -14.38
CA PRO A 42 1.19 1.47 -15.82
C PRO A 42 1.52 0.12 -16.47
N ASP A 43 1.03 -0.10 -17.69
CA ASP A 43 1.45 -1.26 -18.51
C ASP A 43 2.81 -1.06 -19.17
N ASP A 44 3.15 0.21 -19.44
CA ASP A 44 4.37 0.60 -20.14
C ASP A 44 5.01 1.78 -19.40
N PRO A 45 5.90 1.51 -18.43
CA PRO A 45 6.67 2.55 -17.73
C PRO A 45 7.92 2.98 -18.52
N GLY A 46 8.07 2.60 -19.79
CA GLY A 46 9.22 2.93 -20.62
C GLY A 46 10.32 1.87 -20.56
N THR A 47 11.34 2.06 -19.72
CA THR A 47 12.56 1.23 -19.73
C THR A 47 12.45 -0.11 -19.03
N TYR A 48 11.27 -0.45 -18.50
CA TYR A 48 11.03 -1.72 -17.81
C TYR A 48 10.06 -2.58 -18.60
N SER A 49 10.32 -3.88 -18.65
CA SER A 49 9.34 -4.84 -19.12
C SER A 49 8.33 -5.15 -18.02
N THR A 50 7.06 -5.18 -18.39
CA THR A 50 5.95 -5.35 -17.45
C THR A 50 5.39 -6.76 -17.54
N HIS A 51 5.26 -7.42 -16.39
CA HIS A 51 4.63 -8.72 -16.27
C HIS A 51 3.54 -8.68 -15.20
N ASN A 52 2.49 -9.47 -15.41
CA ASN A 52 1.35 -9.60 -14.50
C ASN A 52 1.38 -10.97 -13.83
N ALA A 53 1.00 -11.01 -12.55
CA ALA A 53 0.82 -12.25 -11.81
C ALA A 53 -0.61 -12.75 -12.00
N HIS A 54 -0.75 -13.99 -12.48
CA HIS A 54 -2.05 -14.64 -12.68
C HIS A 54 -2.26 -15.70 -11.61
N TYR A 55 -3.41 -15.62 -10.94
CA TYR A 55 -3.79 -16.52 -9.86
C TYR A 55 -4.97 -17.37 -10.30
N CYS A 56 -4.79 -18.68 -10.31
CA CYS A 56 -5.89 -19.61 -10.51
C CYS A 56 -6.91 -19.48 -9.35
N GLN A 57 -8.18 -19.34 -9.70
CA GLN A 57 -9.26 -19.16 -8.71
C GLN A 57 -9.77 -20.49 -8.13
N SER A 58 -9.30 -21.63 -8.62
CA SER A 58 -9.56 -22.93 -8.00
C SER A 58 -8.72 -23.09 -6.73
N LEU A 59 -9.38 -23.30 -5.60
CA LEU A 59 -8.73 -23.54 -4.30
C LEU A 59 -7.95 -24.86 -4.25
N ASP A 60 -8.26 -25.81 -5.14
CA ASP A 60 -7.52 -27.06 -5.27
C ASP A 60 -6.21 -26.84 -6.05
N CYS A 61 -6.28 -26.09 -7.16
CA CYS A 61 -5.15 -25.86 -8.06
C CYS A 61 -4.16 -24.83 -7.50
N ARG A 62 -4.63 -23.62 -7.16
CA ARG A 62 -3.83 -22.49 -6.62
C ARG A 62 -2.55 -22.17 -7.42
N HIS A 63 -2.51 -22.54 -8.69
CA HIS A 63 -1.36 -22.25 -9.55
C HIS A 63 -1.21 -20.74 -9.74
N ILE A 64 0.04 -20.28 -9.70
CA ILE A 64 0.41 -18.88 -9.87
C ILE A 64 1.55 -18.82 -10.87
N TRP A 65 1.44 -17.92 -11.83
CA TRP A 65 2.53 -17.66 -12.78
C TRP A 65 2.57 -16.19 -13.17
N ILE A 66 3.70 -15.79 -13.74
CA ILE A 66 3.95 -14.43 -14.17
C ILE A 66 4.13 -14.43 -15.69
N SER A 67 3.42 -13.54 -16.38
CA SER A 67 3.52 -13.43 -17.84
C SER A 67 3.27 -12.01 -18.33
N GLU A 68 3.55 -11.73 -19.60
CA GLU A 68 3.26 -10.43 -20.23
C GLU A 68 1.77 -10.25 -20.59
N ALA A 69 0.92 -11.25 -20.31
CA ALA A 69 -0.49 -11.17 -20.64
C ALA A 69 -1.19 -10.05 -19.85
N LYS A 70 -1.84 -9.13 -20.56
CA LYS A 70 -2.59 -8.00 -19.99
C LYS A 70 -4.00 -8.36 -19.51
N HIS A 71 -4.48 -9.54 -19.89
CA HIS A 71 -5.80 -10.06 -19.54
C HIS A 71 -5.64 -11.36 -18.75
N ASN A 72 -6.72 -11.88 -18.18
CA ASN A 72 -6.73 -13.15 -17.46
C ASN A 72 -6.86 -14.34 -18.43
N PRO A 73 -5.78 -15.07 -18.75
CA PRO A 73 -5.87 -16.30 -19.52
C PRO A 73 -6.52 -17.43 -18.71
N ALA A 74 -6.90 -18.52 -19.36
CA ALA A 74 -7.22 -19.76 -18.66
C ALA A 74 -5.96 -20.29 -17.93
N CYS A 75 -6.14 -20.98 -16.80
CA CYS A 75 -5.05 -21.56 -16.04
C CYS A 75 -4.28 -22.59 -16.87
N GLU A 76 -2.96 -22.45 -16.96
CA GLU A 76 -2.10 -23.35 -17.74
C GLU A 76 -2.03 -24.79 -17.20
N VAL A 77 -2.45 -25.01 -15.95
CA VAL A 77 -2.43 -26.33 -15.30
C VAL A 77 -3.80 -27.02 -15.36
N CYS A 78 -4.89 -26.31 -15.06
CA CYS A 78 -6.22 -26.93 -14.92
C CYS A 78 -7.29 -26.37 -15.88
N GLY A 79 -6.97 -25.37 -16.70
CA GLY A 79 -7.92 -24.71 -17.60
C GLY A 79 -8.96 -23.81 -16.90
N GLY A 80 -8.89 -23.66 -15.57
CA GLY A 80 -9.84 -22.85 -14.79
C GLY A 80 -9.65 -21.34 -14.96
N ASN A 81 -10.60 -20.58 -14.40
CA ASN A 81 -10.55 -19.11 -14.42
C ASN A 81 -9.38 -18.57 -13.60
N THR A 82 -8.79 -17.48 -14.07
CA THR A 82 -7.74 -16.76 -13.34
C THR A 82 -8.07 -15.30 -13.16
N GLU A 83 -7.44 -14.69 -12.16
CA GLU A 83 -7.53 -13.26 -11.88
C GLU A 83 -6.17 -12.73 -11.43
N PHE A 84 -5.99 -11.41 -11.39
CA PHE A 84 -4.78 -10.75 -10.86
C PHE A 84 -4.71 -10.70 -9.33
N ILE A 85 -5.70 -11.31 -8.65
CA ILE A 85 -5.80 -11.43 -7.20
C ILE A 85 -5.95 -12.89 -6.82
N SER A 86 -5.30 -13.32 -5.74
CA SER A 86 -5.48 -14.69 -5.26
C SER A 86 -6.90 -14.92 -4.70
N PRO A 87 -7.43 -16.15 -4.76
CA PRO A 87 -8.77 -16.44 -4.26
C PRO A 87 -8.92 -16.15 -2.76
N LEU A 88 -7.86 -16.35 -1.97
CA LEU A 88 -7.86 -16.05 -0.53
C LEU A 88 -7.88 -14.54 -0.25
N GLU A 89 -7.13 -13.75 -1.02
CA GLU A 89 -7.17 -12.28 -0.88
C GLU A 89 -8.51 -11.72 -1.32
N LYS A 90 -9.09 -12.25 -2.40
CA LYS A 90 -10.42 -11.86 -2.86
C LYS A 90 -11.51 -12.11 -1.81
N GLN A 91 -11.37 -13.19 -1.04
CA GLN A 91 -12.27 -13.49 0.06
C GLN A 91 -12.00 -12.63 1.30
N ALA A 92 -10.74 -12.33 1.60
CA ALA A 92 -10.34 -11.62 2.81
C ALA A 92 -10.48 -10.10 2.71
N LEU A 93 -10.38 -9.53 1.51
CA LEU A 93 -10.45 -8.09 1.30
C LEU A 93 -11.91 -7.62 1.13
N PRO A 94 -12.23 -6.39 1.58
CA PRO A 94 -13.50 -5.76 1.27
C PRO A 94 -13.77 -5.70 -0.23
N SER A 95 -15.03 -5.86 -0.63
CA SER A 95 -15.43 -5.89 -2.04
C SER A 95 -15.18 -4.58 -2.80
N ASP A 96 -14.99 -3.47 -2.08
CA ASP A 96 -14.67 -2.14 -2.62
C ASP A 96 -13.17 -1.83 -2.59
N THR A 97 -12.33 -2.80 -2.25
CA THR A 97 -10.87 -2.68 -2.33
C THR A 97 -10.39 -3.00 -3.74
N ILE A 98 -9.57 -2.09 -4.29
CA ILE A 98 -8.88 -2.33 -5.56
C ILE A 98 -7.46 -2.76 -5.22
N ILE A 99 -7.00 -3.87 -5.82
CA ILE A 99 -5.63 -4.32 -5.71
C ILE A 99 -5.07 -4.64 -7.09
N GLU A 100 -3.89 -4.11 -7.36
CA GLU A 100 -3.15 -4.35 -8.59
C GLU A 100 -1.72 -4.76 -8.28
N ARG A 101 -1.20 -5.71 -9.06
CA ARG A 101 0.16 -6.21 -8.92
C ARG A 101 0.81 -6.35 -10.28
N LYS A 102 2.01 -5.80 -10.39
CA LYS A 102 2.85 -5.95 -11.57
C LYS A 102 4.28 -6.20 -11.15
N GLN A 103 4.99 -6.97 -11.96
CA GLN A 103 6.43 -7.11 -11.88
C GLN A 103 7.06 -6.32 -13.01
N TYR A 104 7.77 -5.25 -12.65
CA TYR A 104 8.60 -4.51 -13.59
C TYR A 104 10.00 -5.10 -13.57
N THR A 105 10.53 -5.43 -14.73
CA THR A 105 11.90 -5.96 -14.84
C THR A 105 12.75 -4.92 -15.55
N SER A 106 13.83 -4.50 -14.89
CA SER A 106 14.79 -3.55 -15.46
C SER A 106 15.57 -4.18 -16.61
N ALA A 107 16.24 -3.36 -17.40
CA ALA A 107 17.06 -3.83 -18.54
C ALA A 107 18.19 -4.79 -18.13
N ASP A 108 18.71 -4.69 -16.90
CA ASP A 108 19.69 -5.62 -16.32
C ASP A 108 19.05 -6.87 -15.68
N GLY A 109 17.73 -7.03 -15.77
CA GLY A 109 17.02 -8.25 -15.39
C GLY A 109 16.55 -8.31 -13.93
N ILE A 110 16.59 -7.19 -13.19
CA ILE A 110 16.14 -7.16 -11.78
C ILE A 110 14.62 -7.09 -11.73
N PRO A 111 13.92 -8.08 -11.15
CA PRO A 111 12.49 -8.02 -10.96
C PRO A 111 12.13 -7.13 -9.77
N LEU A 112 11.17 -6.23 -9.98
CA LEU A 112 10.65 -5.26 -9.03
C LEU A 112 9.14 -5.48 -8.92
N ALA A 113 8.73 -6.26 -7.93
CA ALA A 113 7.32 -6.53 -7.64
C ALA A 113 6.67 -5.28 -7.04
N THR A 114 5.72 -4.71 -7.75
CA THR A 114 4.98 -3.50 -7.35
C THR A 114 3.53 -3.85 -7.07
N THR A 115 3.02 -3.38 -5.93
CA THR A 115 1.63 -3.55 -5.53
C THR A 115 1.01 -2.19 -5.26
N LEU A 116 -0.21 -2.00 -5.76
CA LEU A 116 -1.08 -0.87 -5.47
C LEU A 116 -2.35 -1.41 -4.79
N VAL A 117 -2.68 -0.89 -3.61
CA VAL A 117 -3.93 -1.18 -2.92
C VAL A 117 -4.66 0.14 -2.69
N ILE A 118 -5.88 0.26 -3.20
CA ILE A 118 -6.76 1.41 -2.96
C ILE A 118 -7.87 0.98 -2.02
N ALA A 119 -7.94 1.62 -0.85
CA ALA A 119 -8.98 1.37 0.13
C ALA A 119 -10.30 2.04 -0.28
N GLY A 120 -11.39 1.30 -0.13
CA GLY A 120 -12.75 1.82 -0.25
C GLY A 120 -13.26 2.44 1.05
N ARG A 121 -14.58 2.34 1.26
CA ARG A 121 -15.26 2.75 2.49
C ARG A 121 -14.85 1.85 3.66
N GLU A 122 -14.71 0.55 3.42
CA GLU A 122 -14.21 -0.36 4.45
C GLU A 122 -12.68 -0.25 4.56
N ARG A 123 -12.19 0.05 5.77
CA ARG A 123 -10.79 0.46 6.00
C ARG A 123 -9.86 -0.69 6.38
N THR A 124 -10.36 -1.93 6.30
CA THR A 124 -9.65 -3.14 6.73
C THR A 124 -8.63 -3.62 5.68
N SER A 125 -8.62 -3.06 4.47
CA SER A 125 -7.69 -3.45 3.40
C SER A 125 -6.25 -2.94 3.56
N ILE A 126 -6.03 -1.84 4.28
CA ILE A 126 -4.69 -1.25 4.48
C ILE A 126 -4.32 -1.28 5.96
N HIS A 127 -3.53 -2.29 6.32
CA HIS A 127 -2.90 -2.43 7.62
C HIS A 127 -1.48 -1.84 7.64
N ARG A 128 -0.79 -2.00 8.77
CA ARG A 128 0.63 -1.67 8.88
C ARG A 128 1.45 -2.63 7.98
N PRO A 129 2.19 -2.14 6.97
CA PRO A 129 2.87 -3.00 5.99
C PRO A 129 3.80 -4.05 6.59
N GLN A 130 4.46 -3.73 7.70
CA GLN A 130 5.34 -4.65 8.41
C GLN A 130 4.61 -5.93 8.87
N MET A 131 3.33 -5.84 9.21
CA MET A 131 2.54 -7.01 9.66
C MET A 131 2.30 -7.98 8.50
N CYS A 132 1.90 -7.46 7.34
CA CYS A 132 1.66 -8.27 6.15
C CYS A 132 2.96 -8.92 5.66
N LEU A 133 4.06 -8.16 5.67
CA LEU A 133 5.36 -8.64 5.21
C LEU A 133 5.90 -9.76 6.09
N ILE A 134 5.75 -9.65 7.42
CA ILE A 134 6.10 -10.74 8.35
C ILE A 134 5.18 -11.95 8.15
N GLY A 135 3.88 -11.73 7.96
CA GLY A 135 2.91 -12.80 7.67
C GLY A 135 3.21 -13.57 6.38
N GLN A 136 3.89 -12.94 5.41
CA GLN A 136 4.36 -13.56 4.17
C GLN A 136 5.68 -14.33 4.32
N GLY A 137 6.25 -14.39 5.54
CA GLY A 137 7.49 -15.14 5.81
C GLY A 137 8.78 -14.36 5.58
N PHE A 138 8.74 -13.03 5.68
CA PHE A 138 9.92 -12.18 5.68
C PHE A 138 10.29 -11.71 7.09
N HIS A 139 11.58 -11.59 7.34
CA HIS A 139 12.14 -10.89 8.48
C HIS A 139 12.62 -9.50 8.09
N ILE A 140 12.21 -8.49 8.84
CA ILE A 140 12.69 -7.11 8.68
C ILE A 140 13.95 -6.95 9.54
N THR A 141 15.08 -6.71 8.90
CA THR A 141 16.38 -6.55 9.59
C THR A 141 16.68 -5.09 9.91
N ARG A 142 16.23 -4.16 9.05
CA ARG A 142 16.39 -2.72 9.24
C ARG A 142 15.21 -1.98 8.62
N GLN A 143 14.84 -0.87 9.26
CA GLN A 143 13.91 0.11 8.70
C GLN A 143 14.64 1.46 8.60
N SER A 144 14.47 2.13 7.47
CA SER A 144 14.99 3.48 7.24
C SER A 144 14.02 4.28 6.36
N THR A 145 14.33 5.56 6.17
CA THR A 145 13.62 6.45 5.26
C THR A 145 14.50 6.72 4.05
N MET A 146 13.89 6.87 2.89
CA MET A 146 14.54 7.25 1.63
C MET A 146 13.77 8.41 1.02
N GLN A 147 14.50 9.39 0.50
CA GLN A 147 13.96 10.46 -0.33
C GLN A 147 14.16 10.07 -1.78
N VAL A 148 13.10 10.16 -2.59
CA VAL A 148 13.12 9.86 -4.01
C VAL A 148 12.79 11.14 -4.77
N ASP A 149 13.71 11.62 -5.57
CA ASP A 149 13.47 12.76 -6.44
C ASP A 149 12.51 12.36 -7.56
N ILE A 150 11.46 13.15 -7.73
CA ILE A 150 10.42 12.92 -8.73
C ILE A 150 10.51 14.04 -9.75
N ASP A 151 10.61 13.69 -11.03
CA ASP A 151 10.65 14.69 -12.09
C ASP A 151 9.42 15.60 -12.05
N GLY A 152 9.63 16.90 -12.24
CA GLY A 152 8.60 17.93 -12.12
C GLY A 152 8.15 18.27 -10.69
N ARG A 153 8.80 17.76 -9.63
CA ARG A 153 8.53 18.16 -8.23
C ARG A 153 9.75 18.81 -7.59
N GLU A 154 9.52 19.88 -6.83
CA GLU A 154 10.56 20.52 -6.01
C GLU A 154 10.86 19.76 -4.71
N ILE A 155 9.84 19.09 -4.15
CA ILE A 155 9.94 18.35 -2.89
C ILE A 155 10.02 16.86 -3.21
N PRO A 156 11.05 16.14 -2.72
CA PRO A 156 11.18 14.71 -2.96
C PRO A 156 10.07 13.91 -2.28
N LEU A 157 9.75 12.76 -2.86
CA LEU A 157 8.86 11.79 -2.24
C LEU A 157 9.61 11.07 -1.11
N THR A 158 9.11 11.21 0.11
CA THR A 158 9.60 10.43 1.24
C THR A 158 8.92 9.05 1.27
N VAL A 159 9.71 7.97 1.28
CA VAL A 159 9.23 6.59 1.42
C VAL A 159 9.88 5.88 2.62
N THR A 160 9.20 4.87 3.17
CA THR A 160 9.83 3.93 4.11
C THR A 160 10.47 2.82 3.30
N ILE A 161 11.72 2.49 3.60
CA ILE A 161 12.42 1.34 3.02
C ILE A 161 12.85 0.38 4.12
N LEU A 162 12.59 -0.90 3.90
CA LEU A 162 12.90 -2.01 4.78
C LEU A 162 13.95 -2.89 4.13
N ASP A 163 14.97 -3.24 4.90
CA ASP A 163 15.89 -4.31 4.54
C ASP A 163 15.24 -5.62 5.03
N ILE A 164 15.05 -6.56 4.11
CA ILE A 164 14.33 -7.80 4.38
C ILE A 164 15.18 -9.02 4.10
N ALA A 165 14.86 -10.11 4.78
CA ALA A 165 15.40 -11.43 4.51
C ALA A 165 14.29 -12.48 4.55
N THR A 166 14.39 -13.54 3.74
CA THR A 166 13.51 -14.71 3.85
C THR A 166 13.72 -15.45 5.17
N ASN A 167 12.76 -16.27 5.59
CA ASN A 167 12.83 -17.06 6.83
C ASN A 167 14.12 -17.90 6.96
N ASP A 168 14.61 -18.45 5.84
CA ASP A 168 15.87 -19.21 5.80
C ASP A 168 17.13 -18.32 5.79
N LYS A 169 16.96 -16.99 5.82
CA LYS A 169 17.97 -15.93 5.70
C LYS A 169 18.84 -16.04 4.45
N ARG A 170 18.45 -16.84 3.46
CA ARG A 170 19.24 -17.06 2.24
C ARG A 170 19.04 -15.97 1.22
N HIS A 171 17.86 -15.35 1.21
CA HIS A 171 17.52 -14.31 0.25
C HIS A 171 17.30 -13.00 0.99
N THR A 172 18.07 -11.98 0.65
CA THR A 172 17.92 -10.63 1.17
C THR A 172 17.34 -9.71 0.12
N GLY A 173 16.72 -8.62 0.52
CA GLY A 173 16.08 -7.71 -0.42
C GLY A 173 15.68 -6.39 0.20
N TYR A 174 14.97 -5.61 -0.59
CA TYR A 174 14.43 -4.33 -0.18
C TYR A 174 12.92 -4.29 -0.40
N PHE A 175 12.23 -3.67 0.53
CA PHE A 175 10.80 -3.39 0.46
C PHE A 175 10.54 -1.93 0.79
N ALA A 176 10.13 -1.15 -0.20
CA ALA A 176 9.76 0.25 -0.03
C ALA A 176 8.25 0.43 -0.09
N TYR A 177 7.72 1.38 0.67
CA TYR A 177 6.31 1.71 0.62
C TYR A 177 5.99 3.15 1.04
N TRP A 178 4.84 3.63 0.60
CA TRP A 178 4.24 4.90 1.01
C TRP A 178 2.71 4.89 0.80
N PHE A 179 2.06 5.96 1.24
CA PHE A 179 0.61 6.16 1.16
C PHE A 179 0.30 7.48 0.46
N ILE A 180 -0.73 7.47 -0.38
CA ILE A 180 -1.20 8.61 -1.16
C ILE A 180 -2.71 8.74 -0.95
N SER A 181 -3.20 9.96 -0.83
CA SER A 181 -4.62 10.32 -0.96
C SER A 181 -4.74 11.48 -1.95
N ALA A 182 -5.94 12.06 -2.09
CA ALA A 182 -6.11 13.23 -2.96
C ALA A 182 -5.24 14.42 -2.49
N LYS A 183 -5.13 14.63 -1.17
CA LYS A 183 -4.49 15.82 -0.56
C LYS A 183 -3.24 15.54 0.26
N HIS A 184 -2.95 14.29 0.56
CA HIS A 184 -1.87 13.92 1.46
C HIS A 184 -1.00 12.81 0.91
N GLU A 185 0.27 12.90 1.25
CA GLU A 185 1.25 11.83 1.05
C GLU A 185 1.96 11.58 2.37
N THR A 186 2.22 10.32 2.68
CA THR A 186 3.00 9.96 3.86
C THR A 186 3.61 8.59 3.72
N HIS A 187 4.79 8.40 4.29
CA HIS A 187 5.43 7.10 4.42
C HIS A 187 5.00 6.35 5.69
N LEU A 188 4.22 6.98 6.57
CA LEU A 188 3.95 6.48 7.92
C LEU A 188 2.47 6.15 8.10
N HIS A 189 2.23 4.89 8.48
CA HIS A 189 0.87 4.38 8.69
C HIS A 189 0.12 5.15 9.78
N TRP A 190 0.80 5.57 10.86
CA TRP A 190 0.16 6.35 11.93
C TRP A 190 -0.21 7.77 11.46
N THR A 191 0.62 8.39 10.61
CA THR A 191 0.32 9.72 10.07
C THR A 191 -0.92 9.66 9.22
N ARG A 192 -1.04 8.62 8.39
CA ARG A 192 -2.24 8.31 7.62
C ARG A 192 -3.49 8.25 8.50
N MET A 193 -3.42 7.55 9.64
CA MET A 193 -4.55 7.46 10.59
C MET A 193 -4.91 8.82 11.19
N LEU A 194 -3.91 9.61 11.61
CA LEU A 194 -4.13 10.95 12.17
C LEU A 194 -4.74 11.92 11.15
N LEU A 195 -4.25 11.91 9.91
CA LEU A 195 -4.77 12.73 8.82
C LEU A 195 -6.21 12.33 8.46
N THR A 196 -6.49 11.03 8.42
CA THR A 196 -7.86 10.51 8.23
C THR A 196 -8.80 11.00 9.33
N ALA A 197 -8.39 10.89 10.60
CA ALA A 197 -9.18 11.37 11.72
C ALA A 197 -9.41 12.88 11.64
N LYS A 198 -8.37 13.65 11.30
CA LYS A 198 -8.46 15.11 11.11
C LYS A 198 -9.46 15.48 10.01
N ASP A 199 -9.36 14.89 8.82
CA ASP A 199 -10.27 15.23 7.72
C ASP A 199 -11.71 14.78 8.00
N ASN A 200 -11.89 13.64 8.66
CA ASN A 200 -13.21 13.16 9.05
C ASN A 200 -13.87 14.13 10.05
N ILE A 201 -13.17 14.52 11.11
CA ILE A 201 -13.71 15.39 12.17
C ILE A 201 -13.94 16.82 11.67
N PHE A 202 -12.96 17.40 10.98
CA PHE A 202 -12.99 18.84 10.66
C PHE A 202 -13.58 19.15 9.29
N ARG A 203 -13.65 18.18 8.38
CA ARG A 203 -14.16 18.39 7.01
C ARG A 203 -15.35 17.50 6.65
N GLY A 204 -15.69 16.51 7.48
CA GLY A 204 -16.75 15.54 7.16
C GLY A 204 -16.40 14.70 5.93
N ILE A 205 -15.11 14.54 5.62
CA ILE A 205 -14.62 13.76 4.48
C ILE A 205 -13.88 12.56 5.01
N MET A 206 -14.09 11.42 4.38
CA MET A 206 -13.31 10.21 4.58
C MET A 206 -12.32 10.07 3.42
N PRO A 207 -11.01 10.35 3.62
CA PRO A 207 -10.03 10.23 2.56
C PRO A 207 -9.93 8.79 2.06
N CYS A 208 -9.94 8.62 0.74
CA CYS A 208 -9.55 7.38 0.09
C CYS A 208 -8.01 7.32 0.05
N TRP A 209 -7.46 6.19 0.45
CA TRP A 209 -6.01 5.99 0.50
C TRP A 209 -5.59 4.92 -0.48
N ALA A 210 -4.57 5.25 -1.27
CA ALA A 210 -3.75 4.30 -1.99
C ALA A 210 -2.49 3.97 -1.17
N TYR A 211 -2.18 2.70 -1.08
CA TYR A 211 -0.95 2.15 -0.55
C TYR A 211 -0.14 1.57 -1.71
N VAL A 212 1.09 2.05 -1.87
CA VAL A 212 1.99 1.57 -2.92
C VAL A 212 3.21 0.95 -2.28
N SER A 213 3.62 -0.21 -2.78
CA SER A 213 4.85 -0.87 -2.37
C SER A 213 5.65 -1.39 -3.55
N VAL A 214 6.97 -1.31 -3.45
CA VAL A 214 7.93 -1.89 -4.39
C VAL A 214 8.85 -2.84 -3.62
N MET A 215 8.98 -4.06 -4.11
CA MET A 215 9.80 -5.10 -3.49
C MET A 215 10.73 -5.73 -4.52
N SER A 216 11.96 -6.00 -4.11
CA SER A 216 12.89 -6.84 -4.88
C SER A 216 13.73 -7.69 -3.94
N ILE A 217 14.07 -8.89 -4.41
CA ILE A 217 14.89 -9.87 -3.70
C ILE A 217 16.17 -10.08 -4.52
N ARG A 218 17.31 -10.09 -3.83
CA ARG A 218 18.62 -10.33 -4.42
C ARG A 218 18.65 -11.70 -5.07
N GLN A 219 18.95 -11.73 -6.37
CA GLN A 219 19.18 -12.96 -7.12
C GLN A 219 20.60 -13.46 -6.86
N LYS A 220 20.78 -14.78 -6.75
CA LYS A 220 22.07 -15.41 -6.41
C LYS A 220 23.17 -15.11 -7.44
N ASP A 221 22.80 -15.16 -8.72
CA ASP A 221 23.70 -14.99 -9.87
C ASP A 221 23.28 -13.77 -10.73
N GLY A 222 22.49 -12.86 -10.15
CA GLY A 222 22.00 -11.65 -10.83
C GLY A 222 22.83 -10.40 -10.53
N PRO A 223 22.51 -9.27 -11.17
CA PRO A 223 23.16 -7.99 -10.87
C PRO A 223 22.93 -7.57 -9.41
N GLU A 224 23.76 -6.65 -8.94
CA GLU A 224 23.66 -6.15 -7.57
C GLU A 224 22.34 -5.40 -7.36
N LEU A 225 21.51 -5.88 -6.43
CA LEU A 225 20.34 -5.17 -5.98
C LEU A 225 20.76 -4.05 -5.01
N THR A 226 20.48 -2.80 -5.39
CA THR A 226 20.72 -1.61 -4.57
C THR A 226 19.41 -0.92 -4.20
N LYS A 227 19.51 -0.02 -3.20
CA LYS A 227 18.43 0.88 -2.82
C LYS A 227 18.10 1.89 -3.92
N ASP A 228 19.09 2.28 -4.72
CA ASP A 228 18.91 3.24 -5.82
C ASP A 228 18.02 2.66 -6.92
N ARG A 229 18.11 1.35 -7.21
CA ARG A 229 17.16 0.67 -8.12
C ARG A 229 15.71 0.80 -7.68
N ILE A 230 15.46 0.77 -6.37
CA ILE A 230 14.12 0.99 -5.82
C ILE A 230 13.70 2.46 -6.00
N ALA A 231 14.61 3.40 -5.79
CA ALA A 231 14.34 4.82 -6.01
C ALA A 231 14.03 5.13 -7.50
N GLU A 232 14.79 4.55 -8.43
CA GLU A 232 14.63 4.74 -9.88
C GLU A 232 13.24 4.32 -10.39
N ILE A 233 12.78 3.12 -10.01
CA ILE A 233 11.46 2.65 -10.42
C ILE A 233 10.35 3.48 -9.75
N ILE A 234 10.53 3.90 -8.50
CA ILE A 234 9.55 4.79 -7.84
C ILE A 234 9.47 6.13 -8.57
N SER A 235 10.62 6.73 -8.93
CA SER A 235 10.69 7.98 -9.69
C SER A 235 10.01 7.87 -11.05
N THR A 236 10.15 6.71 -11.71
CA THR A 236 9.51 6.41 -13.00
C THR A 236 7.99 6.22 -12.88
N LEU A 237 7.55 5.41 -11.91
CA LEU A 237 6.14 5.04 -11.78
C LEU A 237 5.28 6.15 -11.19
N TYR A 238 5.82 6.93 -10.25
CA TYR A 238 5.04 7.89 -9.49
C TYR A 238 4.31 8.91 -10.37
N PRO A 239 4.95 9.59 -11.33
CA PRO A 239 4.28 10.55 -12.22
C PRO A 239 3.19 9.93 -13.10
N LEU A 240 3.32 8.65 -13.45
CA LEU A 240 2.33 7.93 -14.26
C LEU A 240 1.09 7.53 -13.42
N MET A 241 1.31 7.23 -12.14
CA MET A 241 0.25 6.83 -11.22
C MET A 241 -0.49 8.04 -10.63
N LYS A 242 0.23 9.03 -10.10
CA LYS A 242 -0.38 10.16 -9.41
C LYS A 242 -0.92 11.14 -10.44
N LYS A 243 -2.24 11.33 -10.48
CA LYS A 243 -2.80 12.42 -11.29
C LYS A 243 -2.49 13.75 -10.60
N ASN A 244 -1.96 14.69 -11.37
CA ASN A 244 -1.92 16.08 -10.95
C ASN A 244 -3.37 16.55 -10.84
N ASN A 245 -3.83 16.81 -9.62
CA ASN A 245 -5.04 17.61 -9.48
C ASN A 245 -4.69 19.04 -9.90
N PRO A 246 -5.47 19.66 -10.81
CA PRO A 246 -5.30 21.07 -11.13
C PRO A 246 -5.45 21.96 -9.89
#